data_AF-A0A9P6G2Z7-F1
#
_entry.id   AF-A0A9P6G2Z7-F1
#
_cell.length_a   1.000
_cell.length_b   1.000
_cell.length_c   1.000
_cell.angle_alpha   90.00
_cell.angle_beta   90.00
_cell.angle_gamma   90.00
#
_symmetry.space_group_name_H-M   'P 1'
#
loop_
_entity.id
_entity.type
_entity.pdbx_description
1 polymer ?
#
loop_
_entity_poly.entity_id
_entity_poly.type
_entity_poly.pdbx_seq_one_letter_code
_entity_poly.pdbx_strand_id
1 'polypeptide(L)'
;MGLDRNQKTPCGFCFVEYYHNADALDCMKYVNSSKLDERIIRSDLDHGYREGRQYGRGRSGGQVRDEYRQEFDAGRGGWGHVRARQEAERDREQKANYEAITTIPEGANQDYQDRTDDAPQKRGRDEDDDEDEQQRTKSNPRFREGDEDEEDA
;
A
#
# COMPACT_ATOMS: atom_id res chain seq x y z
N MET A 1 -3.21 -16.03 25.37
CA MET A 1 -3.04 -15.26 24.11
C MET A 1 -4.41 -14.98 23.49
N GLY A 2 -4.57 -13.91 22.71
CA GLY A 2 -5.79 -13.60 21.97
C GLY A 2 -5.85 -14.34 20.63
N LEU A 3 -6.98 -14.95 20.32
CA LEU A 3 -7.18 -15.89 19.22
C LEU A 3 -8.36 -15.49 18.34
N ASP A 4 -8.29 -15.84 17.06
CA ASP A 4 -9.44 -15.78 16.16
C ASP A 4 -10.51 -16.77 16.63
N ARG A 5 -11.78 -16.33 16.68
CA ARG A 5 -12.89 -17.17 17.14
C ARG A 5 -13.11 -18.41 16.27
N ASN A 6 -12.86 -18.32 14.97
CA ASN A 6 -13.16 -19.32 13.97
C ASN A 6 -11.93 -20.21 13.70
N GLN A 7 -10.80 -19.58 13.34
CA GLN A 7 -9.57 -20.29 12.94
C GLN A 7 -8.66 -20.65 14.12
N LYS A 8 -8.91 -20.09 15.31
CA LYS A 8 -8.09 -20.30 16.51
C LYS A 8 -6.61 -19.92 16.35
N THR A 9 -6.30 -19.09 15.36
CA THR A 9 -4.97 -18.52 15.13
C THR A 9 -4.76 -17.25 15.97
N PRO A 10 -3.52 -16.86 16.30
CA PRO A 10 -3.25 -15.60 16.99
C PRO A 10 -3.80 -14.40 16.22
N CYS A 11 -4.50 -13.48 16.88
CA CYS A 11 -5.16 -12.34 16.22
C CYS A 11 -4.76 -10.96 16.76
N GLY A 12 -3.49 -10.81 17.17
CA GLY A 12 -2.89 -9.49 17.39
C GLY A 12 -3.20 -8.80 18.72
N PHE A 13 -3.64 -9.57 19.72
CA PHE A 13 -3.76 -9.12 21.12
C PHE A 13 -3.46 -10.25 22.11
N CYS A 14 -3.23 -9.92 23.38
CA CYS A 14 -3.09 -10.90 24.46
C CYS A 14 -3.54 -10.31 25.80
N PHE A 15 -3.62 -11.18 26.81
CA PHE A 15 -3.75 -10.79 28.21
C PHE A 15 -2.46 -11.19 28.92
N VAL A 16 -2.01 -10.34 29.84
CA VAL A 16 -0.87 -10.59 30.72
C VAL A 16 -1.37 -10.40 32.14
N GLU A 17 -1.23 -11.44 32.96
CA GLU A 17 -1.62 -11.41 34.37
C GLU A 17 -0.36 -11.38 35.23
N TYR A 18 -0.27 -10.36 36.08
CA TYR A 18 0.80 -10.21 37.06
C TYR A 18 0.32 -10.66 38.43
N TYR A 19 1.23 -11.16 39.27
CA TYR A 19 0.92 -11.55 40.64
C TYR A 19 0.54 -10.35 41.52
N HIS A 20 1.17 -9.19 41.30
CA HIS A 20 0.93 -7.97 42.06
C HIS A 20 0.40 -6.85 41.18
N ASN A 21 -0.52 -6.05 41.74
CA ASN A 21 -1.10 -4.91 41.04
C ASN A 21 -0.06 -3.83 40.71
N ALA A 22 0.95 -3.66 41.55
CA ALA A 22 2.05 -2.73 41.33
C ALA A 22 2.79 -3.02 40.01
N ASP A 23 3.07 -4.30 39.72
CA ASP A 23 3.76 -4.72 38.49
C ASP A 23 2.92 -4.42 37.24
N ALA A 24 1.59 -4.58 37.32
CA ALA A 24 0.68 -4.23 36.24
C ALA A 24 0.66 -2.71 35.98
N LEU A 25 0.72 -1.88 37.02
CA LEU A 25 0.83 -0.43 36.88
C LEU A 25 2.18 -0.01 36.29
N ASP A 26 3.26 -0.68 36.65
CA ASP A 26 4.58 -0.40 36.07
C ASP A 26 4.67 -0.85 34.60
N CYS A 27 4.00 -1.94 34.23
CA CYS A 27 3.81 -2.30 32.82
C CYS A 27 3.09 -1.19 32.03
N MET A 28 2.05 -0.59 32.61
CA MET A 28 1.36 0.55 31.99
C MET A 28 2.25 1.80 31.82
N LYS A 29 3.22 2.01 32.71
CA LYS A 29 4.14 3.16 32.66
C LYS A 29 5.29 2.96 31.69
N TYR A 30 5.94 1.79 31.74
CA TYR A 30 7.24 1.57 31.10
C TYR A 30 7.17 0.71 29.85
N VAL A 31 6.18 -0.19 29.75
CA VAL A 31 6.04 -1.12 28.60
C VAL A 31 5.05 -0.58 27.58
N ASN A 32 4.04 0.18 28.01
CA ASN A 32 3.10 0.80 27.09
C ASN A 32 3.82 1.71 26.08
N SER A 33 3.42 1.66 24.82
CA SER A 33 4.05 2.39 23.70
C SER A 33 5.52 2.01 23.42
N SER A 34 6.05 0.93 24.01
CA SER A 34 7.33 0.35 23.59
C SER A 34 7.18 -0.45 22.30
N LYS A 35 8.32 -0.87 21.71
CA LYS A 35 8.36 -1.71 20.51
C LYS A 35 8.47 -3.19 20.87
N LEU A 36 7.63 -4.02 20.25
CA LEU A 36 7.72 -5.47 20.24
C LEU A 36 7.59 -5.95 18.79
N ASP A 37 8.55 -6.73 18.31
CA ASP A 37 8.65 -7.15 16.90
C ASP A 37 8.47 -5.97 15.93
N GLU A 38 9.18 -4.87 16.20
CA GLU A 38 9.15 -3.62 15.44
C GLU A 38 7.83 -2.84 15.49
N ARG A 39 6.83 -3.32 16.23
CA ARG A 39 5.51 -2.70 16.35
C ARG A 39 5.36 -2.01 17.69
N ILE A 40 4.77 -0.82 17.67
CA ILE A 40 4.39 -0.12 18.90
C ILE A 40 3.20 -0.84 19.53
N ILE A 41 3.39 -1.35 20.75
CA ILE A 41 2.33 -2.03 21.51
C ILE A 41 1.58 -1.06 22.41
N ARG A 42 0.32 -1.38 22.67
CA ARG A 42 -0.51 -0.64 23.63
C ARG A 42 -1.01 -1.60 24.69
N SER A 43 -0.77 -1.27 25.96
CA SER A 43 -1.32 -1.98 27.11
C SER A 43 -2.47 -1.19 27.73
N ASP A 44 -3.45 -1.91 28.26
CA ASP A 44 -4.58 -1.40 29.03
C ASP A 44 -4.81 -2.28 30.26
N LEU A 45 -5.37 -1.69 31.31
CA LEU A 45 -5.88 -2.44 32.46
C LEU A 45 -7.22 -3.09 32.10
N ASP A 46 -7.44 -4.29 32.63
CA ASP A 46 -8.62 -5.10 32.34
C ASP A 46 -9.18 -5.70 33.63
N HIS A 47 -10.50 -5.98 33.64
CA HIS A 47 -11.22 -6.51 34.80
C HIS A 47 -10.93 -7.99 35.12
N GLY A 48 -9.88 -8.57 34.51
CA GLY A 48 -9.49 -9.97 34.70
C GLY A 48 -9.96 -10.91 33.59
N TYR A 49 -9.21 -11.98 33.39
CA TYR A 49 -9.49 -12.97 32.35
C TYR A 49 -10.75 -13.80 32.67
N ARG A 50 -11.52 -14.11 31.62
CA ARG A 50 -12.63 -15.06 31.66
C ARG A 50 -12.67 -15.82 30.34
N GLU A 51 -13.11 -17.06 30.39
CA GLU A 51 -13.29 -17.86 29.18
C GLU A 51 -14.25 -17.17 28.19
N GLY A 52 -13.90 -17.25 26.91
CA GLY A 52 -14.54 -16.53 25.82
C GLY A 52 -13.87 -15.19 25.50
N ARG A 53 -13.22 -14.53 26.46
CA ARG A 53 -12.54 -13.24 26.22
C ARG A 53 -11.26 -13.38 25.41
N GLN A 54 -10.69 -14.58 25.32
CA GLN A 54 -9.56 -14.86 24.43
C GLN A 54 -9.92 -14.73 22.95
N TYR A 55 -11.20 -14.77 22.57
CA TYR A 55 -11.60 -14.74 21.17
C TYR A 55 -11.86 -13.32 20.65
N GLY A 56 -11.40 -13.07 19.43
CA GLY A 56 -11.76 -11.88 18.66
C GLY A 56 -13.27 -11.74 18.47
N ARG A 57 -13.73 -10.49 18.45
CA ARG A 57 -15.16 -10.12 18.38
C ARG A 57 -15.60 -9.63 17.00
N GLY A 58 -14.69 -9.58 16.03
CA GLY A 58 -15.02 -9.30 14.64
C GLY A 58 -15.99 -10.35 14.09
N ARG A 59 -16.82 -9.95 13.13
CA ARG A 59 -17.65 -10.82 12.29
C ARG A 59 -16.82 -11.93 11.63
N SER A 60 -15.60 -11.62 11.17
CA SER A 60 -14.70 -12.61 10.55
C SER A 60 -14.09 -13.61 11.53
N GLY A 61 -14.08 -13.28 12.83
CA GLY A 61 -13.47 -14.08 13.90
C GLY A 61 -12.36 -13.34 14.62
N GLY A 62 -11.64 -12.45 13.93
CA GLY A 62 -10.50 -11.70 14.47
C GLY A 62 -10.89 -10.48 15.31
N GLN A 63 -9.96 -9.53 15.47
CA GLN A 63 -10.23 -8.29 16.19
C GLN A 63 -11.14 -7.36 15.38
N VAL A 64 -12.12 -6.72 16.03
CA VAL A 64 -13.06 -5.78 15.38
C VAL A 64 -12.32 -4.63 14.67
N ARG A 65 -11.22 -4.17 15.25
CA ARG A 65 -10.36 -3.12 14.67
C ARG A 65 -9.81 -3.51 13.30
N ASP A 66 -9.46 -4.77 13.10
CA ASP A 66 -8.84 -5.24 11.85
C ASP A 66 -9.86 -5.43 10.72
N GLU A 67 -11.17 -5.40 11.00
CA GLU A 67 -12.19 -5.53 9.96
C GLU A 67 -12.25 -4.32 9.03
N TYR A 68 -12.14 -3.12 9.62
CA TYR A 68 -12.29 -1.83 8.94
C TYR A 68 -10.94 -1.16 8.64
N ARG A 69 -9.82 -1.85 8.88
CA ARG A 69 -8.48 -1.31 8.62
C ARG A 69 -8.28 -1.09 7.12
N GLN A 70 -7.95 0.15 6.75
CA GLN A 70 -7.75 0.52 5.36
C GLN A 70 -6.32 0.29 4.90
N GLU A 71 -5.33 0.48 5.76
CA GLU A 71 -3.90 0.30 5.44
C GLU A 71 -3.53 -1.18 5.29
N PHE A 72 -2.51 -1.47 4.48
CA PHE A 72 -1.94 -2.81 4.36
C PHE A 72 -0.95 -3.06 5.51
N ASP A 73 -1.07 -4.20 6.19
CA ASP A 73 -0.17 -4.59 7.28
C ASP A 73 0.11 -6.09 7.18
N ALA A 74 1.30 -6.45 6.70
CA ALA A 74 1.69 -7.84 6.52
C ALA A 74 1.67 -8.64 7.84
N GLY A 75 2.05 -8.03 8.96
CA GLY A 75 2.03 -8.67 10.28
C GLY A 75 0.63 -8.86 10.86
N ARG A 76 -0.41 -8.35 10.19
CA ARG A 76 -1.84 -8.55 10.53
C ARG A 76 -2.62 -9.21 9.38
N GLY A 77 -1.95 -9.96 8.52
CA GLY A 77 -2.58 -10.71 7.42
C GLY A 77 -2.90 -9.88 6.18
N GLY A 78 -2.29 -8.71 6.01
CA GLY A 78 -2.44 -7.85 4.84
C GLY A 78 -3.53 -6.80 5.02
N TRP A 79 -4.47 -6.69 4.07
CA TRP A 79 -5.58 -5.74 4.14
C TRP A 79 -6.61 -6.10 5.22
N GLY A 80 -7.32 -5.09 5.73
CA GLY A 80 -8.48 -5.33 6.59
C GLY A 80 -9.56 -6.13 5.86
N HIS A 81 -10.37 -6.88 6.61
CA HIS A 81 -11.25 -7.91 6.05
C HIS A 81 -12.25 -7.39 5.01
N VAL A 82 -12.80 -6.18 5.23
CA VAL A 82 -13.73 -5.55 4.27
C VAL A 82 -13.01 -5.19 2.97
N ARG A 83 -11.82 -4.58 3.06
CA ARG A 83 -11.02 -4.19 1.91
C ARG A 83 -10.48 -5.40 1.14
N ALA A 84 -10.02 -6.43 1.85
CA ALA A 84 -9.56 -7.68 1.25
C ALA A 84 -10.66 -8.33 0.39
N ARG A 85 -11.92 -8.30 0.86
CA ARG A 85 -13.07 -8.81 0.09
C ARG A 85 -13.31 -7.99 -1.19
N GLN A 86 -13.30 -6.66 -1.09
CA GLN A 86 -13.48 -5.77 -2.24
C GLN A 86 -12.37 -5.94 -3.28
N GLU A 87 -11.13 -6.09 -2.84
CA GLU A 87 -10.00 -6.32 -3.76
C GLU A 87 -10.09 -7.68 -4.46
N ALA A 88 -10.49 -8.73 -3.75
CA ALA A 88 -10.72 -10.04 -4.36
C ALA A 88 -11.86 -10.03 -5.38
N GLU A 89 -12.92 -9.25 -5.14
CA GLU A 89 -14.02 -9.07 -6.08
C GLU A 89 -13.56 -8.33 -7.34
N ARG A 90 -12.83 -7.21 -7.18
CA ARG A 90 -12.24 -6.48 -8.31
C ARG A 90 -11.28 -7.33 -9.14
N ASP A 91 -10.42 -8.10 -8.50
CA ASP A 91 -9.48 -8.99 -9.20
C ASP A 91 -10.23 -10.07 -9.99
N ARG A 92 -11.30 -10.63 -9.41
CA ARG A 92 -12.17 -11.60 -10.10
C ARG A 92 -12.86 -10.99 -11.31
N GLU A 93 -13.37 -9.77 -11.20
CA GLU A 93 -13.99 -9.04 -12.32
C GLU A 93 -12.98 -8.72 -13.42
N GLN A 94 -11.78 -8.23 -13.07
CA GLN A 94 -10.71 -7.98 -14.03
C GLN A 94 -10.31 -9.25 -14.76
N LYS A 95 -10.15 -10.37 -14.04
CA LYS A 95 -9.82 -11.66 -14.63
C LYS A 95 -10.94 -12.21 -15.53
N ALA A 96 -12.19 -11.95 -15.20
CA ALA A 96 -13.33 -12.34 -16.04
C ALA A 96 -13.42 -11.50 -17.32
N ASN A 97 -13.08 -10.21 -17.25
CA ASN A 97 -13.06 -9.29 -18.39
C ASN A 97 -11.75 -9.32 -19.19
N TYR A 98 -10.75 -10.09 -18.75
CA TYR A 98 -9.48 -10.21 -19.45
C TYR A 98 -9.65 -11.07 -20.70
N GLU A 99 -9.83 -10.43 -21.85
CA GLU A 99 -9.64 -11.07 -23.15
C GLU A 99 -8.15 -11.15 -23.44
N ALA A 100 -7.60 -12.37 -23.44
CA ALA A 100 -6.24 -12.59 -23.91
C ALA A 100 -6.17 -12.18 -25.39
N ILE A 101 -5.30 -11.24 -25.72
CA ILE A 101 -4.98 -10.90 -27.11
C ILE A 101 -4.41 -12.16 -27.77
N THR A 102 -5.26 -12.91 -28.48
CA THR A 102 -4.89 -14.14 -29.20
C THR A 102 -4.27 -13.85 -30.54
N THR A 103 -4.56 -12.66 -31.09
CA THR A 103 -4.07 -12.24 -32.40
C THR A 103 -3.15 -11.05 -32.18
N ILE A 104 -1.85 -11.33 -32.13
CA ILE A 104 -0.84 -10.27 -32.31
C ILE A 104 -0.94 -9.91 -33.79
N PRO A 105 -1.35 -8.68 -34.17
CA PRO A 105 -1.24 -8.27 -35.56
C PRO A 105 0.22 -8.41 -35.94
N GLU A 106 0.53 -9.18 -36.99
CA GLU A 106 1.84 -9.13 -37.60
C GLU A 106 2.06 -7.67 -38.01
N GLY A 107 2.80 -6.93 -37.17
CA GLY A 107 3.25 -5.59 -37.52
C GLY A 107 3.98 -5.68 -38.86
N ALA A 108 3.90 -4.62 -39.65
CA ALA A 108 4.56 -4.55 -40.95
C ALA A 108 6.00 -5.10 -40.84
N ASN A 109 6.33 -6.11 -41.65
CA ASN A 109 7.64 -6.71 -41.72
C ASN A 109 8.70 -5.61 -41.66
N GLN A 110 9.47 -5.56 -40.57
CA GLN A 110 10.71 -4.81 -40.55
C GLN A 110 11.71 -5.61 -41.39
N ASP A 111 11.57 -5.53 -42.71
CA ASP A 111 12.69 -5.76 -43.61
C ASP A 111 13.71 -4.67 -43.30
N TYR A 112 14.58 -4.93 -42.34
CA TYR A 112 15.83 -4.19 -42.19
C TYR A 112 16.66 -4.50 -43.44
N GLN A 113 16.49 -3.68 -44.47
CA GLN A 113 17.47 -3.58 -45.54
C GLN A 113 18.75 -3.03 -44.92
N ASP A 114 19.69 -3.92 -44.63
CA ASP A 114 21.07 -3.58 -44.31
C ASP A 114 21.69 -2.92 -45.55
N ARG A 115 21.54 -1.59 -45.64
CA ARG A 115 22.32 -0.78 -46.57
C ARG A 115 23.71 -0.66 -45.98
N THR A 116 24.54 -1.66 -46.25
CA THR A 116 25.98 -1.50 -46.13
C THR A 116 26.42 -0.40 -47.10
N ASP A 117 27.33 0.44 -46.62
CA ASP A 117 28.09 1.46 -47.35
C ASP A 117 27.40 2.82 -47.55
N ASP A 118 27.33 3.61 -46.47
CA ASP A 118 27.82 5.01 -46.49
C ASP A 118 27.90 5.55 -45.06
N ALA A 119 29.12 5.75 -44.56
CA ALA A 119 29.38 6.24 -43.21
C ALA A 119 28.97 7.73 -43.09
N PRO A 120 28.08 8.12 -42.15
CA PRO A 120 27.80 9.52 -41.93
C PRO A 120 28.99 10.17 -41.20
N GLN A 121 29.58 11.19 -41.83
CA GLN A 121 30.63 12.00 -41.21
C GLN A 121 30.14 12.58 -39.87
N LYS A 122 30.95 12.40 -38.82
CA LYS A 122 30.74 13.02 -37.51
C LYS A 122 30.65 14.53 -37.72
N ARG A 123 29.48 15.13 -37.47
CA ARG A 123 29.33 16.59 -37.41
C ARG A 123 30.19 17.07 -36.24
N GLY A 124 31.15 17.93 -36.56
CA GLY A 124 32.01 18.59 -35.58
C GLY A 124 31.18 19.41 -34.61
N ARG A 125 31.68 19.51 -33.38
CA ARG A 125 31.14 20.43 -32.37
C ARG A 125 31.66 21.81 -32.71
N ASP A 126 30.84 22.66 -33.31
CA ASP A 126 31.13 24.08 -33.45
C ASP A 126 30.80 24.76 -32.11
N GLU A 127 31.81 25.40 -31.53
CA GLU A 127 31.72 26.36 -30.44
C GLU A 127 31.59 27.75 -31.08
N ASP A 128 30.64 28.56 -30.57
CA ASP A 128 30.31 29.97 -30.91
C ASP A 128 29.00 30.17 -31.69
N ASP A 129 27.91 30.48 -30.97
CA ASP A 129 27.22 31.79 -31.08
C ASP A 129 26.10 31.88 -30.03
N ASP A 130 26.27 32.79 -29.08
CA ASP A 130 25.24 33.34 -28.21
C ASP A 130 24.21 34.11 -29.08
N GLU A 131 22.92 33.79 -28.94
CA GLU A 131 21.78 34.73 -28.92
C GLU A 131 20.43 33.98 -29.08
N ASP A 132 19.43 34.50 -28.37
CA ASP A 132 17.99 34.21 -28.47
C ASP A 132 17.39 33.02 -27.70
N GLU A 133 17.35 33.24 -26.38
CA GLU A 133 16.25 32.90 -25.49
C GLU A 133 14.89 33.35 -26.07
N GLN A 134 14.15 32.43 -26.72
CA GLN A 134 12.69 32.34 -26.63
C GLN A 134 12.10 31.17 -27.47
N GLN A 135 11.20 30.43 -26.82
CA GLN A 135 10.22 29.49 -27.38
C GLN A 135 10.70 28.06 -27.71
N ARG A 136 10.48 27.13 -26.75
CA ARG A 136 9.54 25.98 -26.87
C ARG A 136 9.76 24.96 -25.74
N THR A 137 9.54 25.38 -24.50
CA THR A 137 9.16 24.45 -23.41
C THR A 137 7.69 24.06 -23.62
N LYS A 138 7.42 23.11 -24.52
CA LYS A 138 6.07 22.54 -24.62
C LYS A 138 5.91 21.50 -23.51
N SER A 139 5.27 21.94 -22.44
CA SER A 139 4.82 21.15 -21.29
C SER A 139 3.90 20.00 -21.72
N ASN A 140 4.01 18.90 -20.98
CA ASN A 140 3.22 17.67 -21.16
C ASN A 140 1.77 17.95 -20.69
N PRO A 141 0.72 17.69 -21.51
CA PRO A 141 -0.65 18.16 -21.26
C PRO A 141 -1.37 17.51 -20.06
N ARG A 142 -0.66 16.73 -19.23
CA ARG A 142 -1.23 16.02 -18.08
C ARG A 142 -1.23 16.84 -16.78
N PHE A 143 -0.42 17.90 -16.70
CA PHE A 143 -0.40 18.82 -15.57
C PHE A 143 -0.93 20.18 -16.03
N ARG A 144 -2.19 20.45 -15.69
CA ARG A 144 -2.80 21.78 -15.82
C ARG A 144 -2.77 22.40 -14.42
N GLU A 145 -1.88 23.36 -14.21
CA GLU A 145 -1.89 24.20 -13.01
C GLU A 145 -2.89 25.34 -13.22
N GLY A 146 -3.77 25.55 -12.23
CA GLY A 146 -4.47 26.81 -11.94
C GLY A 146 -5.80 27.07 -12.65
N ASP A 147 -6.93 26.87 -11.94
CA ASP A 147 -8.06 27.81 -12.04
C ASP A 147 -7.79 28.88 -10.97
N GLU A 148 -7.61 30.13 -11.40
CA GLU A 148 -7.43 31.30 -10.55
C GLU A 148 -8.81 31.81 -10.12
N ASP A 149 -9.00 32.04 -8.81
CA ASP A 149 -10.18 32.67 -8.24
C ASP A 149 -10.29 34.13 -8.71
N GLU A 150 -11.38 34.46 -9.40
CA GLU A 150 -11.72 35.80 -9.85
C GLU A 150 -12.36 36.58 -8.68
N GLU A 151 -11.67 37.64 -8.22
CA GLU A 151 -12.21 38.64 -7.29
C GLU A 151 -13.40 39.37 -7.93
N ASP A 152 -14.58 39.27 -7.33
CA ASP A 152 -15.68 40.22 -7.53
C ASP A 152 -15.81 41.15 -6.32
N ALA A 153 -15.94 42.44 -6.65
CA ALA A 153 -16.05 43.61 -5.76
C ALA A 153 -17.34 43.68 -4.93
#